data_AF-A0A9P0JR24-F1
#
_entry.id   AF-A0A9P0JR24-F1
#
_cell.length_a   1.000
_cell.length_b   1.000
_cell.length_c   1.000
_cell.angle_alpha   90.00
_cell.angle_beta   90.00
_cell.angle_gamma   90.00
#
_symmetry.space_group_name_H-M   'P 1'
#
loop_
_entity.id
_entity.type
_entity.pdbx_description
1 polymer ?
#
loop_
_entity_poly.entity_id
_entity_poly.type
_entity_poly.pdbx_seq_one_letter_code
_entity_poly.pdbx_strand_id
1 'polypeptide(L)'
;MEFPGNCKKSEHPQGTVRKIISLFKQNVHIDIKIRNGRRSKITERDEPALLAIIKHNCRAVSREIAVKGSHVIGKRVSKNTCLRSMKKMGYSFYKAKEKPLVSFKQRRN
;
A
#
# COMPACT_ATOMS: atom_id res chain seq x y z
N MET A 1 46.03 -1.78 6.63
CA MET A 1 45.67 -2.63 5.46
C MET A 1 45.15 -1.72 4.37
N GLU A 2 46.06 -1.22 3.53
CA GLU A 2 45.73 -0.37 2.38
C GLU A 2 45.57 -1.26 1.16
N PHE A 3 44.41 -1.20 0.50
CA PHE A 3 44.18 -1.94 -0.74
C PHE A 3 44.65 -1.08 -1.91
N PRO A 4 45.67 -1.52 -2.68
CA PRO A 4 46.17 -0.74 -3.79
C PRO A 4 45.10 -0.60 -4.87
N GLY A 5 44.89 0.64 -5.30
CA GLY A 5 43.93 0.98 -6.35
C GLY A 5 44.30 0.30 -7.66
N ASN A 6 43.42 -0.58 -8.15
CA ASN A 6 43.24 -0.86 -9.57
C ASN A 6 41.95 -1.66 -9.79
N CYS A 7 40.81 -0.95 -9.82
CA CYS A 7 39.53 -1.49 -10.29
C CYS A 7 39.49 -1.60 -11.82
N LYS A 8 40.55 -2.10 -12.47
CA LYS A 8 40.66 -2.20 -13.94
C LYS A 8 39.93 -3.43 -14.53
N LYS A 9 39.41 -4.33 -13.68
CA LYS A 9 38.84 -5.63 -14.10
C LYS A 9 37.33 -5.77 -13.87
N SER A 10 36.64 -4.74 -13.35
CA SER A 10 35.18 -4.79 -13.17
C SER A 10 34.49 -4.05 -14.30
N GLU A 11 33.47 -4.66 -14.90
CA GLU A 11 32.55 -4.00 -15.86
C GLU A 11 31.73 -2.86 -15.21
N HIS A 12 31.82 -2.70 -13.90
CA HIS A 12 31.11 -1.69 -13.14
C HIS A 12 31.95 -0.43 -12.89
N PRO A 13 31.32 0.76 -12.84
CA PRO A 13 32.00 2.01 -12.52
C PRO A 13 32.74 1.95 -11.18
N GLN A 14 33.93 2.56 -11.11
CA GLN A 14 34.77 2.56 -9.89
C GLN A 14 34.04 3.10 -8.64
N GLY A 15 33.16 4.08 -8.82
CA GLY A 15 32.33 4.63 -7.74
C GLY A 15 31.37 3.60 -7.12
N THR A 16 30.83 2.71 -7.94
CA THR A 16 29.94 1.62 -7.50
C THR A 16 30.73 0.60 -6.68
N VAL A 17 31.89 0.18 -7.18
CA VAL A 17 32.78 -0.77 -6.49
C VAL A 17 33.22 -0.24 -5.13
N ARG A 18 33.67 1.03 -5.07
CA ARG A 18 34.06 1.67 -3.80
C ARG A 18 32.90 1.73 -2.81
N LYS A 19 31.67 2.05 -3.26
CA LYS A 19 30.47 2.06 -2.41
C LYS A 19 30.15 0.68 -1.87
N ILE A 20 30.22 -0.37 -2.69
CA ILE A 20 29.96 -1.76 -2.26
C ILE A 20 31.01 -2.20 -1.22
N ILE A 21 32.30 -1.96 -1.48
CA ILE A 21 33.37 -2.28 -0.53
C ILE A 21 33.16 -1.53 0.80
N SER A 22 32.79 -0.25 0.74
CA SER A 22 32.48 0.53 1.95
C SER A 22 31.29 -0.04 2.71
N LEU A 23 30.22 -0.44 2.02
CA LEU A 23 29.03 -1.04 2.64
C LEU A 23 29.33 -2.40 3.26
N PHE A 24 30.17 -3.22 2.64
CA PHE A 24 30.62 -4.52 3.16
C PHE A 24 31.51 -4.38 4.40
N LYS A 25 32.41 -3.38 4.41
CA LYS A 25 33.24 -3.10 5.59
C LYS A 25 32.40 -2.64 6.79
N GLN A 26 31.30 -1.93 6.55
CA GLN A 26 30.39 -1.45 7.59
C GLN A 26 29.38 -2.51 8.03
N ASN A 27 28.89 -3.33 7.09
CA ASN A 27 27.90 -4.37 7.34
C ASN A 27 28.47 -5.68 6.78
N VAL A 28 28.67 -6.67 7.65
CA VAL A 28 29.20 -8.01 7.28
C VAL A 28 28.36 -8.67 6.17
N HIS A 29 27.11 -8.23 5.99
CA HIS A 29 26.24 -8.57 4.88
C HIS A 29 25.85 -7.36 4.02
N ILE A 30 25.93 -7.51 2.69
CA ILE A 30 25.32 -6.56 1.73
C ILE A 30 23.92 -7.09 1.37
N ASP A 31 22.92 -6.67 2.12
CA ASP A 31 21.53 -6.89 1.69
C ASP A 31 21.13 -5.85 0.63
N ILE A 32 20.44 -6.31 -0.40
CA ILE A 32 19.86 -5.42 -1.41
C ILE A 32 18.74 -4.63 -0.73
N LYS A 33 19.00 -3.33 -0.48
CA LYS A 33 17.98 -2.43 0.06
C LYS A 33 16.85 -2.27 -0.95
N ILE A 34 15.68 -2.84 -0.64
CA ILE A 34 14.47 -2.63 -1.43
C ILE A 34 14.06 -1.15 -1.33
N ARG A 35 13.82 -0.52 -2.47
CA ARG A 35 13.30 0.85 -2.49
C ARG A 35 11.86 0.83 -2.02
N ASN A 36 11.59 1.45 -0.88
CA ASN A 36 10.23 1.65 -0.41
C ASN A 36 9.50 2.62 -1.35
N GLY A 37 8.34 2.20 -1.85
CA GLY A 37 7.47 3.03 -2.67
C GLY A 37 6.82 4.17 -1.87
N ARG A 38 6.01 4.97 -2.57
CA ARG A 38 5.23 6.04 -1.95
C ARG A 38 4.30 5.48 -0.88
N ARG A 39 4.26 6.14 0.29
CA ARG A 39 3.34 5.81 1.37
C ARG A 39 1.88 5.90 0.93
N SER A 40 1.03 5.07 1.53
CA SER A 40 -0.42 5.10 1.33
C SER A 40 -1.01 6.45 1.77
N LYS A 41 -2.11 6.86 1.13
CA LYS A 41 -2.88 8.05 1.55
C LYS A 41 -3.58 7.82 2.90
N ILE A 42 -4.04 6.59 3.14
CA ILE A 42 -4.59 6.15 4.42
C ILE A 42 -3.42 5.65 5.25
N THR A 43 -3.18 6.31 6.36
CA THR A 43 -2.15 5.98 7.36
C THR A 43 -2.76 5.14 8.48
N GLU A 44 -1.92 4.50 9.28
CA GLU A 44 -2.34 3.68 10.42
C GLU A 44 -3.21 4.44 11.44
N ARG A 45 -3.00 5.75 11.57
CA ARG A 45 -3.84 6.62 12.43
C ARG A 45 -5.25 6.82 11.89
N ASP A 46 -5.43 6.70 10.58
CA ASP A 46 -6.73 6.86 9.93
C ASP A 46 -7.54 5.55 9.93
N GLU A 47 -6.87 4.40 10.11
CA GLU A 47 -7.48 3.07 10.05
C GLU A 47 -8.59 2.89 11.11
N PRO A 48 -8.44 3.28 12.41
CA PRO A 48 -9.50 3.17 13.40
C PRO A 48 -10.78 3.94 13.04
N ALA A 49 -10.63 5.16 12.52
CA ALA A 49 -11.76 5.98 12.09
C ALA A 49 -12.49 5.33 10.90
N LEU A 50 -11.73 4.80 9.94
CA LEU A 50 -12.29 4.07 8.81
C LEU A 50 -13.03 2.79 9.26
N LEU A 51 -12.46 2.06 10.22
CA LEU A 51 -13.05 0.85 10.80
C LEU A 51 -14.37 1.14 11.52
N ALA A 52 -14.43 2.21 12.31
CA ALA A 52 -15.68 2.62 12.96
C ALA A 52 -16.79 2.82 11.92
N ILE A 53 -16.51 3.54 10.84
CA ILE A 53 -17.49 3.81 9.77
C ILE A 53 -17.95 2.51 9.10
N ILE A 54 -17.03 1.58 8.81
CA ILE A 54 -17.36 0.29 8.20
C ILE A 54 -18.28 -0.51 9.12
N LYS A 55 -17.95 -0.58 10.41
CA LYS A 55 -18.75 -1.31 11.41
C LYS A 55 -20.15 -0.72 11.55
N HIS A 56 -20.27 0.61 11.61
CA HIS A 56 -21.56 1.30 11.68
C HIS A 56 -22.38 1.19 10.38
N ASN A 57 -21.73 0.99 9.23
CA ASN A 57 -22.36 0.98 7.92
C ASN A 57 -22.16 -0.38 7.23
N CYS A 58 -22.44 -1.47 7.96
CA CYS A 58 -22.13 -2.83 7.53
C CYS A 58 -22.79 -3.28 6.21
N ARG A 59 -23.85 -2.59 5.78
CA ARG A 59 -24.62 -2.89 4.55
C ARG A 59 -24.40 -1.86 3.44
N ALA A 60 -23.62 -0.81 3.69
CA ALA A 60 -23.44 0.28 2.74
C ALA A 60 -22.57 -0.14 1.55
N VAL A 61 -22.77 0.54 0.42
CA VAL A 61 -21.96 0.30 -0.77
C VAL A 61 -20.57 0.92 -0.56
N SER A 62 -19.53 0.29 -1.11
CA SER A 62 -18.14 0.77 -1.02
C SER A 62 -17.94 2.24 -1.46
N ARG A 63 -18.77 2.74 -2.38
CA ARG A 63 -18.77 4.16 -2.77
C ARG A 63 -19.22 5.06 -1.61
N GLU A 64 -20.27 4.67 -0.89
CA GLU A 64 -20.79 5.42 0.26
C GLU A 64 -19.81 5.40 1.42
N ILE A 65 -19.19 4.24 1.68
CA ILE A 65 -18.13 4.10 2.69
C ILE A 65 -16.95 4.99 2.33
N ALA A 66 -16.54 5.05 1.05
CA ALA A 66 -15.46 5.93 0.63
C ALA A 66 -15.79 7.41 0.81
N VAL A 67 -17.03 7.83 0.51
CA VAL A 67 -17.48 9.22 0.73
C VAL A 67 -17.47 9.54 2.21
N LYS A 68 -18.15 8.75 3.05
CA LYS A 68 -18.19 8.94 4.51
C LYS A 68 -16.79 8.90 5.14
N GLY A 69 -15.99 7.92 4.74
CA GLY A 69 -14.59 7.77 5.17
C GLY A 69 -13.73 8.97 4.81
N SER A 70 -13.85 9.47 3.58
CA SER A 70 -13.09 10.65 3.13
C SER A 70 -13.44 11.92 3.93
N HIS A 71 -14.72 12.07 4.29
CA HIS A 71 -15.20 13.19 5.10
C HIS A 71 -14.66 13.12 6.53
N VAL A 72 -14.72 11.95 7.17
CA VAL A 72 -14.26 11.79 8.57
C VAL A 72 -12.73 11.88 8.69
N ILE A 73 -12.00 11.30 7.74
CA ILE A 73 -10.53 11.29 7.73
C ILE A 73 -9.99 12.66 7.27
N GLY A 74 -10.83 13.53 6.70
CA GLY A 74 -10.41 14.82 6.14
C GLY A 74 -9.50 14.68 4.91
N LYS A 75 -9.55 13.54 4.21
CA LYS A 75 -8.70 13.24 3.07
C LYS A 75 -9.53 12.79 1.88
N ARG A 76 -9.23 13.33 0.69
CA ARG A 76 -9.86 12.88 -0.55
C ARG A 76 -9.26 11.53 -1.00
N VAL A 77 -9.94 10.46 -0.64
CA VAL A 77 -9.54 9.08 -0.93
C VAL A 77 -10.43 8.50 -2.03
N SER A 78 -9.84 7.79 -2.99
CA SER A 78 -10.60 7.10 -4.04
C SER A 78 -11.31 5.85 -3.48
N LYS A 79 -12.40 5.42 -4.12
CA LYS A 79 -13.09 4.15 -3.80
C LYS A 79 -12.10 2.98 -3.75
N ASN A 80 -11.21 2.88 -4.73
CA ASN A 80 -10.25 1.77 -4.83
C ASN A 80 -9.21 1.80 -3.72
N THR A 81 -8.77 2.99 -3.30
CA THR A 81 -7.85 3.13 -2.16
C THR A 81 -8.53 2.70 -0.86
N CYS A 82 -9.80 3.11 -0.65
CA CYS A 82 -10.59 2.68 0.50
C CYS A 82 -10.76 1.15 0.52
N LEU A 83 -11.10 0.54 -0.63
CA LEU A 83 -11.23 -0.91 -0.76
C LEU A 83 -9.92 -1.65 -0.48
N ARG A 84 -8.76 -1.14 -0.93
CA ARG A 84 -7.46 -1.73 -0.61
C ARG A 84 -7.18 -1.70 0.88
N SER A 85 -7.45 -0.57 1.55
CA SER A 85 -7.31 -0.47 3.00
C SER A 85 -8.27 -1.41 3.73
N MET A 86 -9.54 -1.51 3.30
CA MET A 86 -10.50 -2.47 3.85
C MET A 86 -10.00 -3.91 3.75
N LYS A 87 -9.48 -4.30 2.58
CA LYS A 87 -8.89 -5.64 2.38
C LYS A 87 -7.70 -5.88 3.30
N LYS A 88 -6.80 -4.90 3.43
CA LYS A 88 -5.64 -4.96 4.35
C LYS A 88 -6.08 -5.18 5.81
N MET A 89 -7.18 -4.55 6.22
CA MET A 89 -7.76 -4.70 7.57
C MET A 89 -8.61 -5.97 7.76
N GLY A 90 -8.64 -6.88 6.78
CA GLY A 90 -9.40 -8.13 6.86
C GLY A 90 -10.86 -8.04 6.40
N TYR A 91 -11.36 -6.89 5.95
CA TYR A 91 -12.74 -6.70 5.48
C TYR A 91 -12.85 -6.98 3.96
N SER A 92 -12.22 -8.07 3.50
CA SER A 92 -12.21 -8.47 2.08
C SER A 92 -13.55 -9.01 1.60
N PHE A 93 -14.33 -9.61 2.52
CA PHE A 93 -15.67 -10.17 2.32
C PHE A 93 -16.79 -9.13 2.32
N TYR A 94 -16.48 -7.86 2.62
CA TYR A 94 -17.35 -6.72 2.33
C TYR A 94 -17.39 -6.48 0.80
N LYS A 95 -17.84 -7.49 0.05
CA LYS A 95 -18.41 -7.29 -1.27
C LYS A 95 -19.65 -6.45 -1.03
N ALA A 96 -19.51 -5.15 -1.26
CA ALA A 96 -20.65 -4.24 -1.38
C ALA A 96 -21.73 -4.96 -2.19
N LYS A 97 -22.98 -5.02 -1.70
CA LYS A 97 -24.09 -5.48 -2.54
C LYS A 97 -24.04 -4.64 -3.81
N GLU A 98 -23.64 -5.27 -4.92
CA GLU A 98 -23.71 -4.61 -6.22
C GLU A 98 -25.19 -4.34 -6.46
N LYS A 99 -25.54 -3.09 -6.80
CA LYS A 99 -26.91 -2.78 -7.17
C LYS A 99 -27.29 -3.78 -8.28
N PRO A 100 -28.42 -4.49 -8.16
CA PRO A 100 -28.86 -5.34 -9.25
C PRO A 100 -28.93 -4.49 -10.52
N LEU A 101 -28.37 -5.01 -11.60
CA LEU A 101 -28.47 -4.37 -12.91
C LEU A 101 -29.95 -4.15 -13.19
N VAL A 102 -30.34 -2.91 -13.47
CA VAL A 102 -31.73 -2.48 -13.70
C VAL A 102 -32.37 -3.25 -14.88
N SER A 103 -31.58 -4.00 -15.65
CA SER A 103 -32.02 -4.82 -16.78
C SER A 103 -32.48 -6.25 -16.44
N PHE A 104 -32.29 -6.77 -15.22
CA PHE A 104 -32.87 -8.07 -14.85
C PHE A 104 -34.01 -7.88 -13.85
N LYS A 105 -35.25 -7.93 -14.36
CA LYS A 105 -36.46 -8.13 -13.56
C LYS A 105 -36.20 -9.28 -12.58
N GLN A 106 -36.24 -8.99 -11.28
CA GLN A 106 -36.31 -10.03 -10.26
C GLN A 106 -37.59 -10.84 -10.52
N ARG A 107 -37.47 -12.11 -10.93
CA ARG A 107 -38.58 -13.04 -10.81
C ARG A 107 -38.79 -13.27 -9.31
N ARG A 108 -39.90 -12.76 -8.79
CA ARG A 108 -40.40 -13.11 -7.45
C ARG A 108 -40.74 -14.60 -7.49
N ASN A 109 -40.15 -15.37 -6.56
CA ASN A 109 -40.73 -16.63 -6.11
C ASN A 109 -41.66 -16.31 -4.95
#